data_AF-A0A7Y0DD64-F1
#
_entry.id   AF-A0A7Y0DD64-F1
#
_cell.length_a   1.000
_cell.length_b   1.000
_cell.length_c   1.000
_cell.angle_alpha   90.00
_cell.angle_beta   90.00
_cell.angle_gamma   90.00
#
_symmetry.space_group_name_H-M   'P 1'
#
loop_
_entity.id
_entity.type
_entity.pdbx_description
1 polymer ?
#
loop_
_entity_poly.entity_id
_entity_poly.type
_entity_poly.pdbx_seq_one_letter_code
_entity_poly.pdbx_strand_id
1 'polypeptide(L)'
;MLLVPPGLDRPTGPDRRTAVRGLLRGALAPGVVLWLAIAGFGLLLTGPFKGWDRSESDLNRTLQDTRTGTWDSVTALWSHVGNTEIIIGVCAVVVAVLWWRTRRWWFAVIPAIAISLQATIFVTVSAVIGRSRPDVPHLDPAPPTSSYPSGHVGASVALYTSLARMAPKKERT
;
A
#
# COMPACT_ATOMS: atom_id res chain seq x y z
N MET A 1 8.21 -28.40 10.48
CA MET A 1 9.59 -27.88 10.37
C MET A 1 9.89 -27.40 8.94
N LEU A 2 8.95 -26.69 8.28
CA LEU A 2 8.94 -26.53 6.81
C LEU A 2 8.29 -25.19 6.37
N LEU A 3 8.84 -24.05 6.82
CA LEU A 3 8.35 -22.71 6.42
C LEU A 3 9.48 -21.70 6.18
N VAL A 4 10.73 -22.15 6.09
CA VAL A 4 11.84 -21.29 5.68
C VAL A 4 11.96 -21.44 4.16
N PRO A 5 11.73 -20.39 3.37
CA PRO A 5 11.91 -20.48 1.92
C PRO A 5 13.34 -20.90 1.58
N PRO A 6 13.53 -21.76 0.56
CA PRO A 6 14.86 -22.19 0.12
C PRO A 6 15.73 -20.97 -0.26
N GLY A 7 16.97 -20.91 0.26
CA GLY A 7 17.89 -19.78 0.03
C GLY A 7 18.15 -18.86 1.24
N LEU A 8 17.57 -19.15 2.42
CA LEU A 8 17.88 -18.46 3.70
C LEU A 8 19.00 -19.16 4.51
N ASP A 9 19.84 -19.90 3.80
CA ASP A 9 20.80 -20.87 4.34
C ASP A 9 21.95 -20.19 5.10
N ARG A 10 22.22 -18.92 4.81
CA ARG A 10 23.28 -18.15 5.49
C ARG A 10 22.86 -17.72 6.89
N PRO A 11 23.65 -18.08 7.94
CA PRO A 11 23.43 -17.66 9.32
C PRO A 11 23.39 -16.14 9.52
N THR A 12 24.11 -15.42 8.66
CA THR A 12 24.33 -13.98 8.73
C THR A 12 23.61 -13.27 7.58
N GLY A 13 23.17 -12.04 7.84
CA GLY A 13 22.47 -11.22 6.86
C GLY A 13 23.35 -10.84 5.66
N PRO A 14 22.74 -10.24 4.62
CA PRO A 14 23.51 -9.78 3.45
C PRO A 14 24.58 -8.76 3.86
N ASP A 15 25.74 -8.81 3.20
CA ASP A 15 26.75 -7.75 3.34
C ASP A 15 26.14 -6.38 2.98
N ARG A 16 26.65 -5.31 3.59
CA ARG A 16 26.16 -3.93 3.41
C ARG A 16 26.03 -3.56 1.93
N ARG A 17 27.01 -3.90 1.09
CA ARG A 17 26.95 -3.57 -0.35
C ARG A 17 25.81 -4.28 -1.05
N THR A 18 25.57 -5.55 -0.72
CA THR A 18 24.49 -6.35 -1.30
C THR A 18 23.12 -5.86 -0.81
N ALA A 19 23.00 -5.55 0.49
CA ALA A 19 21.79 -4.99 1.07
C ALA A 19 21.42 -3.63 0.44
N VAL A 20 22.40 -2.72 0.33
CA VAL A 20 22.20 -1.40 -0.28
C VAL A 20 21.84 -1.52 -1.75
N ARG A 21 22.55 -2.35 -2.53
CA ARG A 21 22.21 -2.59 -3.95
C ARG A 21 20.82 -3.21 -4.11
N GLY A 22 20.46 -4.15 -3.24
CA GLY A 22 19.14 -4.78 -3.22
C GLY A 22 18.04 -3.77 -2.91
N LEU A 23 18.23 -2.92 -1.89
CA LEU A 23 17.29 -1.85 -1.55
C LEU A 23 17.14 -0.83 -2.68
N LEU A 24 18.27 -0.39 -3.25
CA LEU A 24 18.28 0.58 -4.35
C LEU A 24 17.55 0.05 -5.58
N ARG A 25 17.90 -1.16 -6.04
CA ARG A 25 17.32 -1.73 -7.26
C ARG A 25 15.93 -2.31 -7.06
N GLY A 26 15.66 -2.89 -5.89
CA GLY A 26 14.42 -3.60 -5.59
C GLY A 26 13.31 -2.73 -5.03
N ALA A 27 13.64 -1.61 -4.36
CA ALA A 27 12.66 -0.75 -3.70
C ALA A 27 12.76 0.71 -4.16
N LEU A 28 13.93 1.35 -4.07
CA LEU A 28 14.03 2.80 -4.29
C LEU A 28 13.85 3.19 -5.76
N ALA A 29 14.56 2.55 -6.69
CA ALA A 29 14.41 2.83 -8.12
C ALA A 29 12.96 2.64 -8.62
N PRO A 30 12.29 1.49 -8.41
CA PRO A 30 10.89 1.34 -8.79
C PRO A 30 9.97 2.27 -7.99
N GLY A 31 10.31 2.58 -6.73
CA GLY A 31 9.58 3.54 -5.90
C GLY A 31 9.60 4.95 -6.48
N VAL A 32 10.74 5.43 -6.98
CA VAL A 32 10.87 6.74 -7.65
C VAL A 32 10.09 6.77 -8.96
N VAL A 33 10.16 5.70 -9.76
CA VAL A 33 9.38 5.59 -11.00
C VAL A 33 7.88 5.62 -10.69
N LEU A 34 7.45 4.86 -9.69
CA LEU A 34 6.05 4.86 -9.24
C LEU A 34 5.63 6.23 -8.72
N TRP A 35 6.48 6.88 -7.93
CA TRP A 35 6.25 8.24 -7.44
C TRP A 35 6.03 9.21 -8.59
N LEU A 36 6.91 9.22 -9.58
CA LEU A 36 6.81 10.09 -10.77
C LEU A 36 5.53 9.81 -11.56
N ALA A 37 5.16 8.54 -11.72
CA ALA A 37 3.95 8.15 -12.42
C ALA A 37 2.69 8.63 -11.68
N ILE A 38 2.60 8.43 -10.37
CA ILE A 38 1.45 8.86 -9.56
C ILE A 38 1.39 10.40 -9.49
N ALA A 39 2.51 11.07 -9.23
CA ALA A 39 2.56 12.53 -9.21
C ALA A 39 2.19 13.12 -10.58
N GLY A 40 2.76 12.60 -11.67
CA GLY A 40 2.45 13.01 -13.03
C GLY A 40 0.96 12.83 -13.36
N PHE A 41 0.38 11.68 -13.01
CA PHE A 41 -1.04 11.45 -13.21
C PHE A 41 -1.92 12.37 -12.35
N GLY A 42 -1.53 12.61 -11.10
CA GLY A 42 -2.20 13.58 -10.22
C GLY A 42 -2.22 14.99 -10.82
N LEU A 43 -1.10 15.44 -11.40
CA LEU A 43 -1.02 16.73 -12.07
C LEU A 43 -1.93 16.79 -13.31
N LEU A 44 -2.03 15.70 -14.06
CA LEU A 44 -2.97 15.59 -15.18
C LEU A 44 -4.42 15.69 -14.71
N LEU A 45 -4.79 15.02 -13.61
CA LEU A 45 -6.13 15.09 -13.01
C LEU A 45 -6.48 16.52 -12.56
N THR A 46 -5.57 17.21 -11.87
CA THR A 46 -5.82 18.57 -11.36
C THR A 46 -5.74 19.66 -12.44
N GLY A 47 -5.14 19.35 -13.59
CA GLY A 47 -4.94 20.28 -14.71
C GLY A 47 -5.78 19.93 -15.94
N PRO A 48 -5.18 19.35 -17.00
CA PRO A 48 -5.86 19.12 -18.28
C PRO A 48 -7.09 18.21 -18.19
N PHE A 49 -7.13 17.29 -17.23
CA PHE A 49 -8.26 16.37 -17.01
C PHE A 49 -9.19 16.81 -15.87
N LYS A 50 -9.17 18.07 -15.46
CA LYS A 50 -10.08 18.59 -14.41
C LYS A 50 -11.56 18.37 -14.72
N GLY A 51 -11.94 18.24 -15.99
CA GLY A 51 -13.30 17.84 -16.38
C GLY A 51 -13.71 16.46 -15.87
N TRP A 52 -12.75 15.54 -15.69
CA TRP A 52 -12.97 14.20 -15.16
C TRP A 52 -13.37 14.22 -13.68
N ASP A 53 -12.90 15.20 -12.90
CA ASP A 53 -13.31 15.38 -11.50
C ASP A 53 -14.84 15.54 -11.38
N ARG A 54 -15.48 16.21 -12.34
CA ARG A 54 -16.95 16.37 -12.35
C ARG A 54 -17.64 15.02 -12.59
N SER A 55 -17.23 14.29 -13.61
CA SER A 55 -17.79 12.98 -13.91
C SER A 55 -17.58 11.98 -12.77
N GLU A 56 -16.41 11.99 -12.13
CA GLU A 56 -16.15 11.17 -10.93
C GLU A 56 -17.06 11.60 -9.77
N SER A 57 -17.25 12.90 -9.55
CA SER A 57 -18.13 13.41 -8.49
C SER A 57 -19.59 13.03 -8.73
N ASP A 58 -20.07 13.10 -9.97
CA ASP A 58 -21.43 12.71 -10.33
C ASP A 58 -21.65 11.20 -10.15
N LEU A 59 -20.65 10.38 -10.48
CA LEU A 59 -20.64 8.95 -10.16
C LEU A 59 -20.70 8.70 -8.65
N ASN A 60 -19.91 9.43 -7.84
CA ASN A 60 -19.95 9.31 -6.38
C ASN A 60 -21.33 9.65 -5.81
N ARG A 61 -21.98 10.72 -6.31
CA ARG A 61 -23.35 11.08 -5.91
C ARG A 61 -24.36 10.01 -6.31
N THR A 62 -24.27 9.50 -7.54
CA THR A 62 -25.16 8.43 -8.02
C THR A 62 -25.01 7.18 -7.16
N LEU A 63 -23.78 6.78 -6.83
CA LEU A 63 -23.52 5.63 -5.95
C LEU A 63 -24.06 5.87 -4.54
N GLN A 64 -23.90 7.09 -4.01
CA GLN A 64 -24.48 7.49 -2.73
C GLN A 64 -26.01 7.35 -2.73
N ASP A 65 -26.69 7.80 -3.78
CA ASP A 65 -28.16 7.73 -3.89
C ASP A 65 -28.67 6.28 -3.98
N THR A 66 -27.83 5.36 -4.43
CA THR A 66 -28.13 3.91 -4.50
C THR A 66 -27.73 3.12 -3.25
N ARG A 67 -27.25 3.76 -2.18
CA ARG A 67 -26.82 3.08 -0.95
C ARG A 67 -27.97 2.32 -0.30
N THR A 68 -27.65 1.16 0.26
CA THR A 68 -28.54 0.40 1.13
C THR A 68 -27.79 0.04 2.40
N GLY A 69 -28.49 -0.06 3.53
CA GLY A 69 -27.84 -0.33 4.83
C GLY A 69 -27.01 -1.62 4.86
N THR A 70 -27.41 -2.63 4.08
CA THR A 70 -26.63 -3.87 3.90
C THR A 70 -25.31 -3.60 3.19
N TRP A 71 -25.33 -2.87 2.07
CA TRP A 71 -24.11 -2.56 1.31
C TRP A 71 -23.21 -1.58 2.06
N ASP A 72 -23.76 -0.65 2.81
CA ASP A 72 -22.99 0.25 3.69
C ASP A 72 -22.24 -0.55 4.76
N SER A 73 -22.91 -1.53 5.39
CA SER A 73 -22.26 -2.39 6.40
C SER A 73 -21.14 -3.25 5.81
N VAL A 74 -21.39 -3.85 4.64
CA VAL A 74 -20.39 -4.68 3.94
C VAL A 74 -19.19 -3.84 3.53
N THR A 75 -19.41 -2.67 2.91
CA THR A 75 -18.33 -1.79 2.45
C THR A 75 -17.58 -1.13 3.60
N ALA A 76 -18.26 -0.80 4.71
CA ALA A 76 -17.61 -0.32 5.93
C ALA A 76 -16.67 -1.38 6.53
N LEU A 77 -17.09 -2.65 6.59
CA LEU A 77 -16.24 -3.74 7.06
C LEU A 77 -14.98 -3.88 6.20
N TRP A 78 -15.13 -3.90 4.88
CA TRP A 78 -13.99 -3.99 3.96
C TRP A 78 -13.09 -2.75 4.01
N SER A 79 -13.67 -1.56 4.18
CA SER A 79 -12.91 -0.32 4.36
C SER A 79 -12.09 -0.35 5.64
N HIS A 80 -12.66 -0.89 6.74
CA HIS A 80 -11.92 -1.12 7.96
C HIS A 80 -10.76 -2.10 7.77
N VAL A 81 -10.94 -3.20 7.04
CA VAL A 81 -9.84 -4.14 6.74
C VAL A 81 -8.69 -3.44 5.98
N GLY A 82 -9.03 -2.56 5.03
CA GLY A 82 -8.07 -1.77 4.28
C GLY A 82 -7.50 -0.55 5.04
N ASN A 83 -7.94 -0.32 6.27
CA ASN A 83 -7.57 0.85 7.04
C ASN A 83 -6.06 0.86 7.35
N THR A 84 -5.44 2.03 7.26
CA THR A 84 -3.98 2.15 7.29
C THR A 84 -3.43 1.68 8.64
N GLU A 85 -4.10 2.01 9.75
CA GLU A 85 -3.72 1.55 11.10
C GLU A 85 -3.82 0.02 11.23
N ILE A 86 -4.86 -0.58 10.65
CA ILE A 86 -5.04 -2.04 10.65
C ILE A 86 -3.94 -2.70 9.81
N ILE A 87 -3.64 -2.17 8.63
CA ILE A 87 -2.55 -2.66 7.77
C ILE A 87 -1.19 -2.54 8.48
N ILE A 88 -0.93 -1.45 9.20
CA ILE A 88 0.28 -1.29 10.02
C ILE A 88 0.32 -2.35 11.13
N GLY A 89 -0.78 -2.56 11.84
CA GLY A 89 -0.89 -3.58 12.89
C GLY A 89 -0.65 -4.99 12.34
N VAL A 90 -1.28 -5.35 11.22
CA VAL A 90 -1.07 -6.63 10.53
C VAL A 90 0.38 -6.77 10.09
N CYS A 91 0.98 -5.72 9.53
CA CYS A 91 2.39 -5.73 9.15
C CYS A 91 3.29 -6.01 10.35
N ALA A 92 3.05 -5.37 11.50
CA ALA A 92 3.83 -5.59 12.71
C ALA A 92 3.74 -7.05 13.18
N VAL A 93 2.53 -7.62 13.19
CA VAL A 93 2.31 -9.04 13.52
C VAL A 93 3.04 -9.95 12.54
N VAL A 94 2.95 -9.68 11.23
CA VAL A 94 3.62 -10.49 10.20
C VAL A 94 5.14 -10.42 10.35
N VAL A 95 5.71 -9.23 10.56
CA VAL A 95 7.15 -9.05 10.82
C VAL A 95 7.56 -9.85 12.05
N ALA A 96 6.80 -9.78 13.15
CA ALA A 96 7.09 -10.52 14.39
C ALA A 96 7.04 -12.04 14.17
N VAL A 97 6.00 -12.55 13.49
CA VAL A 97 5.85 -13.97 13.17
C VAL A 97 6.98 -14.46 12.26
N LEU A 98 7.30 -13.71 11.20
CA LEU A 98 8.41 -14.04 10.30
C LEU A 98 9.74 -14.05 11.04
N TRP A 99 9.98 -13.08 11.91
CA TRP A 99 11.20 -13.03 12.70
C TRP A 99 11.28 -14.18 13.70
N TRP A 100 10.19 -14.50 14.40
CA TRP A 100 10.12 -15.63 15.34
C TRP A 100 10.37 -16.96 14.64
N ARG A 101 9.77 -17.17 13.46
CA ARG A 101 9.87 -18.43 12.70
C ARG A 101 11.19 -18.62 11.99
N THR A 102 11.72 -17.58 11.36
CA THR A 102 12.92 -17.68 10.52
C THR A 102 14.20 -17.31 11.29
N ARG A 103 14.06 -16.56 12.40
CA ARG A 103 15.17 -15.90 13.11
C ARG A 103 16.04 -15.02 12.19
N ARG A 104 15.53 -14.63 11.01
CA ARG A 104 16.22 -13.79 10.02
C ARG A 104 15.59 -12.39 9.99
N TRP A 105 16.16 -11.45 10.74
CA TRP A 105 15.59 -10.09 10.81
C TRP A 105 15.53 -9.39 9.44
N TRP A 106 16.55 -9.57 8.59
CA TRP A 106 16.64 -8.94 7.26
C TRP A 106 15.55 -9.42 6.30
N PHE A 107 15.03 -10.63 6.50
CA PHE A 107 13.88 -11.15 5.76
C PHE A 107 12.56 -10.65 6.36
N ALA A 108 12.47 -10.66 7.68
CA ALA A 108 11.27 -10.25 8.40
C ALA A 108 10.90 -8.78 8.16
N VAL A 109 11.87 -7.88 7.99
CA VAL A 109 11.62 -6.43 7.81
C VAL A 109 11.17 -6.02 6.41
N ILE A 110 11.17 -6.92 5.42
CA ILE A 110 10.81 -6.58 4.03
C ILE A 110 9.42 -5.92 3.91
N PRO A 111 8.34 -6.44 4.52
CA PRO A 111 7.03 -5.80 4.46
C PRO A 111 7.01 -4.40 5.09
N ALA A 112 7.75 -4.21 6.19
CA ALA A 112 7.85 -2.91 6.86
C ALA A 112 8.54 -1.87 5.98
N ILE A 113 9.60 -2.25 5.24
CA ILE A 113 10.26 -1.38 4.27
C ILE A 113 9.29 -1.02 3.13
N ALA A 114 8.52 -1.98 2.63
CA ALA A 114 7.56 -1.76 1.54
C ALA A 114 6.46 -0.75 1.94
N ILE A 115 5.86 -0.92 3.13
CA ILE A 115 4.86 0.02 3.65
C ILE A 115 5.47 1.39 3.93
N SER A 116 6.69 1.45 4.49
CA SER A 116 7.37 2.74 4.76
C SER A 116 7.62 3.52 3.47
N LEU A 117 8.08 2.84 2.42
CA LEU A 117 8.25 3.43 1.09
C LEU A 117 6.91 3.92 0.53
N GLN A 118 5.86 3.10 0.62
CA GLN A 118 4.53 3.49 0.18
C GLN A 118 3.98 4.71 0.94
N ALA A 119 4.12 4.74 2.27
CA ALA A 119 3.69 5.87 3.08
C ALA A 119 4.43 7.15 2.69
N THR A 120 5.74 7.04 2.41
CA THR A 120 6.55 8.16 1.91
C THR A 120 6.00 8.68 0.57
N ILE A 121 5.70 7.78 -0.37
CA ILE A 121 5.12 8.15 -1.66
C ILE A 121 3.74 8.79 -1.46
N PHE A 122 2.87 8.20 -0.64
CA PHE A 122 1.53 8.74 -0.37
C PHE A 122 1.58 10.15 0.22
N VAL A 123 2.38 10.37 1.27
CA VAL A 123 2.47 11.68 1.94
C VAL A 123 3.00 12.74 0.99
N THR A 124 4.10 12.43 0.28
CA THR A 124 4.74 13.40 -0.61
C THR A 124 3.89 13.72 -1.84
N VAL A 125 3.27 12.73 -2.48
CA VAL A 125 2.37 12.99 -3.62
C VAL A 125 1.10 13.71 -3.16
N SER A 126 0.48 13.28 -2.06
CA SER A 126 -0.70 13.97 -1.52
C SER A 126 -0.43 15.45 -1.24
N ALA A 127 0.75 15.76 -0.71
CA ALA A 127 1.17 17.14 -0.46
C ALA A 127 1.39 17.95 -1.74
N VAL A 128 1.88 17.32 -2.82
CA VAL A 128 2.10 17.99 -4.11
C VAL A 128 0.78 18.22 -4.86
N ILE A 129 -0.13 17.25 -4.82
CA ILE A 129 -1.36 17.28 -5.63
C ILE A 129 -2.51 18.00 -4.92
N GLY A 130 -2.69 17.78 -3.61
CA GLY A 130 -3.69 18.51 -2.83
C GLY A 130 -5.14 18.39 -3.33
N ARG A 131 -5.50 17.31 -4.03
CA ARG A 131 -6.86 17.11 -4.59
C ARG A 131 -7.88 16.95 -3.47
N SER A 132 -8.97 17.73 -3.52
CA SER A 132 -10.09 17.63 -2.58
C SER A 132 -10.87 16.31 -2.74
N ARG A 133 -11.52 15.86 -1.67
CA ARG A 133 -12.43 14.72 -1.70
C ARG A 133 -13.78 15.11 -2.31
N PRO A 134 -14.53 14.15 -2.89
CA PRO A 134 -15.89 14.41 -3.35
C PRO A 134 -16.79 14.87 -2.19
N ASP A 135 -17.67 15.84 -2.46
CA ASP A 135 -18.60 16.40 -1.48
C ASP A 135 -19.81 15.49 -1.25
N VAL A 136 -19.56 14.29 -0.71
CA VAL A 136 -20.58 13.29 -0.34
C VAL A 136 -20.41 12.86 1.11
N PRO A 137 -21.47 12.44 1.82
CA PRO A 137 -21.34 11.86 3.16
C PRO A 137 -20.43 10.62 3.14
N HIS A 138 -19.34 10.72 3.90
CA HIS A 138 -18.32 9.68 4.01
C HIS A 138 -18.72 8.65 5.08
N LEU A 139 -18.51 7.37 4.78
CA LEU A 139 -18.79 6.26 5.71
C LEU A 139 -17.61 5.98 6.67
N ASP A 140 -16.40 6.38 6.28
CA ASP A 140 -15.18 6.20 7.07
C ASP A 140 -14.76 7.57 7.67
N PRO A 141 -14.40 7.67 8.96
CA PRO A 141 -13.68 8.81 9.51
C PRO A 141 -12.26 8.91 8.92
N ALA A 142 -12.16 9.12 7.61
CA ALA A 142 -10.89 9.40 6.97
C ALA A 142 -10.39 10.78 7.42
N PRO A 143 -9.10 10.92 7.78
CA PRO A 143 -8.51 12.23 8.03
C PRO A 143 -8.78 13.16 6.84
N PRO A 144 -8.86 14.50 7.03
CA PRO A 144 -9.05 15.49 5.97
C PRO A 144 -7.77 15.62 5.11
N THR A 145 -7.33 14.50 4.57
CA THR A 145 -6.21 14.31 3.67
C THR A 145 -6.73 14.28 2.24
N SER A 146 -5.82 14.51 1.28
CA SER A 146 -6.14 14.52 -0.15
C SER A 146 -6.86 13.24 -0.59
N SER A 147 -7.74 13.37 -1.58
CA SER A 147 -8.41 12.23 -2.23
C SER A 147 -7.50 11.40 -3.11
N TYR A 148 -6.34 11.94 -3.48
CA TYR A 148 -5.37 11.30 -4.36
C TYR A 148 -3.94 11.43 -3.84
N PRO A 149 -3.16 10.33 -3.85
CA PRO A 149 -3.57 8.95 -4.09
C PRO A 149 -4.27 8.33 -2.85
N SER A 150 -4.92 7.18 -3.01
CA SER A 150 -5.56 6.47 -1.87
C SER A 150 -4.52 5.81 -0.96
N GLY A 151 -4.52 6.19 0.32
CA GLY A 151 -3.67 5.60 1.37
C GLY A 151 -4.00 4.13 1.65
N HIS A 152 -5.28 3.80 1.89
CA HIS A 152 -5.76 2.42 2.15
C HIS A 152 -5.37 1.45 1.03
N VAL A 153 -5.56 1.86 -0.23
CA VAL A 153 -5.19 1.05 -1.40
C VAL A 153 -3.67 0.89 -1.46
N GLY A 154 -2.92 1.98 -1.31
CA GLY A 154 -1.46 1.94 -1.32
C GLY A 154 -0.90 1.00 -0.26
N ALA A 155 -1.32 1.16 1.00
CA ALA A 155 -0.83 0.36 2.11
C ALA A 155 -1.17 -1.13 1.94
N SER A 156 -2.40 -1.43 1.51
CA SER A 156 -2.85 -2.80 1.23
C SER A 156 -2.02 -3.45 0.11
N VAL A 157 -1.83 -2.75 -1.01
CA VAL A 157 -1.02 -3.24 -2.14
C VAL A 157 0.42 -3.47 -1.71
N ALA A 158 1.03 -2.53 -0.98
CA ALA A 158 2.40 -2.66 -0.51
C ALA A 158 2.58 -3.89 0.39
N LEU A 159 1.68 -4.09 1.37
CA LEU A 159 1.70 -5.25 2.25
C LEU A 159 1.51 -6.54 1.45
N TYR A 160 0.37 -6.71 0.78
CA TYR A 160 0.04 -8.01 0.17
C TYR A 160 0.97 -8.40 -0.97
N THR A 161 1.45 -7.45 -1.78
CA THR A 161 2.43 -7.77 -2.84
C THR A 161 3.80 -8.13 -2.27
N SER A 162 4.21 -7.54 -1.14
CA SER A 162 5.44 -7.95 -0.45
C SER A 162 5.33 -9.39 0.04
N LEU A 163 4.21 -9.76 0.67
CA LEU A 163 3.95 -11.11 1.14
C LEU A 163 3.86 -12.12 0.00
N ALA A 164 3.17 -11.77 -1.09
CA ALA A 164 3.06 -12.62 -2.27
C ALA A 164 4.43 -12.89 -2.91
N ARG A 165 5.34 -11.89 -2.96
CA ARG A 165 6.71 -12.08 -3.44
C ARG A 165 7.57 -12.91 -2.50
N MET A 166 7.30 -12.85 -1.20
CA MET A 166 8.02 -13.63 -0.19
C MET A 166 7.49 -15.07 -0.08
N ALA A 167 6.29 -15.35 -0.59
CA ALA A 167 5.69 -16.67 -0.53
C ALA A 167 6.53 -17.68 -1.35
N PRO A 168 6.78 -18.89 -0.83
CA PRO A 168 7.49 -19.92 -1.57
C PRO A 168 6.70 -20.32 -2.82
N LYS A 169 7.38 -20.40 -3.97
CA LYS A 169 6.80 -20.96 -5.19
C LYS A 169 6.66 -22.46 -4.99
N LYS A 170 5.44 -23.00 -5.04
CA LYS A 170 5.24 -24.45 -5.16
C LYS A 170 5.65 -24.85 -6.58
N GLU A 171 6.77 -25.55 -6.71
CA GLU A 171 7.02 -26.36 -7.91
C GLU A 171 5.94 -27.44 -7.95
N ARG A 172 5.08 -27.40 -8.97
CA ARG A 172 4.17 -28.50 -9.27
C ARG A 172 5.03 -29.61 -9.87
N THR A 173 5.34 -30.63 -9.08
CA THR A 173 5.79 -31.94 -9.56
C THR A 173 4.59 -32.73 -10.07
#